data_AF-A0A950BR28-F1
#
_entry.id   AF-A0A950BR28-F1
#
_cell.length_a   1.000
_cell.length_b   1.000
_cell.length_c   1.000
_cell.angle_alpha   90.00
_cell.angle_beta   90.00
_cell.angle_gamma   90.00
#
_symmetry.space_group_name_H-M   'P 1'
#
loop_
_entity.id
_entity.type
_entity.pdbx_description
1 polymer ?
#
loop_
_entity_poly.entity_id
_entity_poly.type
_entity_poly.pdbx_seq_one_letter_code
_entity_poly.pdbx_strand_id
1 'polypeptide(L)'
;MSRSWLRRYAAALTFTENVSASWNPGPSIPLEFVLRLTYNMGTMGFREARQRLVRSLLAGNYQHEIREVVEGKNLLDTGEVSPDEVVALLQRCRGDQYDCAPHHAEPAVPVHVFRPVREGEQWYVKAYLLGKDPDGTDAAVFISVHKSGYTYRGRRR
;
A
#
# COMPACT_ATOMS: atom_id res chain seq x y z
N MET A 1 3.31 20.15 -13.98
CA MET A 1 3.08 19.17 -12.89
C MET A 1 2.26 18.04 -13.48
N SER A 2 2.93 16.95 -13.84
CA SER A 2 2.48 16.00 -14.86
C SER A 2 1.51 14.96 -14.29
N ARG A 3 0.24 15.02 -14.72
CA ARG A 3 -0.78 13.99 -14.55
C ARG A 3 -0.52 12.80 -15.51
N SER A 4 0.65 12.18 -15.39
CA SER A 4 1.13 11.13 -16.32
C SER A 4 0.50 9.75 -16.06
N TRP A 5 0.13 9.46 -14.82
CA TRP A 5 -0.21 8.10 -14.41
C TRP A 5 -1.64 7.65 -14.83
N LEU A 6 -2.60 8.59 -14.89
CA LEU A 6 -3.99 8.28 -15.29
C LEU A 6 -4.15 7.84 -16.76
N ARG A 7 -3.23 8.24 -17.66
CA ARG A 7 -3.32 7.85 -19.09
C ARG A 7 -2.85 6.42 -19.38
N ARG A 8 -2.07 5.79 -18.50
CA ARG A 8 -1.59 4.41 -18.70
C ARG A 8 -2.48 3.34 -18.08
N TYR A 9 -3.19 3.68 -16.99
CA TYR A 9 -4.18 2.77 -16.40
C TYR A 9 -5.57 2.88 -17.06
N ALA A 10 -6.01 4.07 -17.50
CA ALA A 10 -7.28 4.22 -18.19
C ALA A 10 -7.28 3.62 -19.61
N ALA A 11 -6.12 3.58 -20.29
CA ALA A 11 -6.00 2.97 -21.62
C ALA A 11 -6.23 1.45 -21.64
N ALA A 12 -6.20 0.78 -20.47
CA ALA A 12 -6.56 -0.62 -20.35
C ALA A 12 -8.07 -0.86 -20.13
N LEU A 13 -8.84 0.19 -19.79
CA LEU A 13 -10.27 0.09 -19.46
C LEU A 13 -11.19 0.82 -20.45
N THR A 14 -10.67 1.63 -21.38
CA THR A 14 -11.46 2.31 -22.43
C THR A 14 -11.15 1.81 -23.85
N PHE A 15 -10.83 0.52 -24.01
CA PHE A 15 -10.79 -0.13 -25.32
C PHE A 15 -11.79 -1.30 -25.37
N THR A 16 -13.05 -1.03 -25.06
CA THR A 16 -14.16 -1.99 -25.25
C THR A 16 -15.41 -1.34 -25.81
N GLU A 17 -15.28 -0.36 -26.71
CA GLU A 17 -16.42 0.03 -27.56
C GLU A 17 -15.96 0.26 -29.00
N ASN A 18 -16.36 -0.68 -29.87
CA ASN A 18 -16.49 -0.61 -31.33
C ASN A 18 -15.32 -0.02 -32.14
N VAL A 19 -14.61 -0.83 -32.94
CA VAL A 19 -14.86 -1.00 -34.40
C VAL A 19 -14.17 -2.28 -34.88
N SER A 20 -14.87 -3.03 -35.72
CA SER A 20 -14.42 -4.13 -36.55
C SER A 20 -13.20 -3.81 -37.41
N ALA A 21 -12.13 -4.62 -37.30
CA ALA A 21 -11.35 -5.21 -38.39
C ALA A 21 -9.96 -5.62 -37.89
N SER A 22 -9.65 -6.90 -38.07
CA SER A 22 -8.32 -7.52 -38.01
C SER A 22 -7.41 -7.12 -36.83
N TRP A 23 -7.63 -7.75 -35.66
CA TRP A 23 -6.59 -7.87 -34.65
C TRP A 23 -6.52 -9.31 -34.16
N ASN A 24 -5.36 -9.92 -34.36
CA ASN A 24 -5.01 -11.22 -33.79
C ASN A 24 -4.73 -10.98 -32.30
N PRO A 25 -5.53 -11.50 -31.35
CA PRO A 25 -5.20 -11.37 -29.95
C PRO A 25 -3.99 -12.26 -29.69
N GLY A 26 -2.80 -11.66 -29.58
CA GLY A 26 -1.71 -12.31 -28.84
C GLY A 26 -2.22 -12.76 -27.48
N PRO A 27 -1.61 -13.81 -26.87
CA PRO A 27 -2.24 -14.53 -25.77
C PRO A 27 -2.56 -13.55 -24.65
N SER A 28 -3.86 -13.37 -24.40
CA SER A 28 -4.38 -12.61 -23.28
C SER A 28 -3.80 -13.22 -22.01
N ILE A 29 -2.89 -12.49 -21.37
CA ILE A 29 -2.34 -12.89 -20.07
C ILE A 29 -3.53 -12.98 -19.12
N PRO A 30 -3.87 -14.17 -18.58
CA PRO A 30 -5.03 -14.29 -17.71
C PRO A 30 -4.87 -13.37 -16.50
N LEU A 31 -5.98 -12.83 -15.97
CA LEU A 31 -5.96 -12.00 -14.75
C LEU A 31 -5.32 -12.76 -13.57
N GLU A 32 -5.54 -14.08 -13.53
CA GLU A 32 -4.84 -15.06 -12.68
C GLU A 32 -3.32 -14.96 -12.80
N PHE A 33 -2.79 -14.70 -13.99
CA PHE A 33 -1.35 -14.60 -14.29
C PHE A 33 -0.80 -13.22 -13.96
N VAL A 34 -1.59 -12.14 -14.09
CA VAL A 34 -1.25 -10.81 -13.56
C VAL A 34 -1.20 -10.81 -12.03
N LEU A 35 -2.16 -11.50 -11.40
CA LEU A 35 -2.17 -11.72 -9.95
C LEU A 35 -1.02 -12.64 -9.50
N ARG A 36 -0.66 -13.66 -10.29
CA ARG A 36 0.40 -14.64 -9.97
C ARG A 36 1.82 -14.15 -10.24
N LEU A 37 2.02 -13.20 -11.17
CA LEU A 37 3.33 -12.53 -11.38
C LEU A 37 3.61 -11.43 -10.35
N THR A 38 2.57 -10.92 -9.67
CA THR A 38 2.68 -9.81 -8.71
C THR A 38 2.73 -10.26 -7.24
N TYR A 39 2.33 -11.49 -6.94
CA TYR A 39 2.34 -12.03 -5.57
C TYR A 39 3.49 -13.01 -5.35
N ASN A 40 4.62 -12.49 -4.86
CA ASN A 40 5.61 -13.30 -4.15
C ASN A 40 4.95 -13.80 -2.84
N MET A 41 4.30 -14.96 -2.90
CA MET A 41 3.72 -15.70 -1.78
C MET A 41 4.79 -16.31 -0.86
N GLY A 42 5.73 -15.48 -0.40
CA GLY A 42 6.49 -15.71 0.82
C GLY A 42 6.08 -14.63 1.80
N THR A 43 5.70 -15.01 3.02
CA THR A 43 5.31 -14.07 4.10
C THR A 43 6.32 -12.94 4.19
N MET A 44 6.00 -11.80 3.60
CA MET A 44 6.91 -10.67 3.56
C MET A 44 7.15 -10.23 5.00
N GLY A 45 8.37 -10.44 5.46
CA GLY A 45 8.75 -10.12 6.82
C GLY A 45 8.74 -8.60 7.04
N PHE A 46 8.65 -8.21 8.31
CA PHE A 46 8.73 -6.82 8.78
C PHE A 46 9.71 -5.93 8.00
N ARG A 47 10.95 -6.43 7.80
CA ARG A 47 12.01 -5.64 7.16
C ARG A 47 11.68 -5.26 5.73
N GLU A 48 11.23 -6.24 4.93
CA GLU A 48 10.92 -6.03 3.53
C GLU A 48 9.66 -5.17 3.38
N ALA A 49 8.61 -5.46 4.16
CA ALA A 49 7.38 -4.67 4.16
C ALA A 49 7.67 -3.19 4.46
N ARG A 50 8.45 -2.92 5.51
CA ARG A 50 8.88 -1.56 5.87
C ARG A 50 9.67 -0.89 4.75
N GLN A 51 10.65 -1.60 4.17
CA GLN A 51 11.50 -1.02 3.12
C GLN A 51 10.71 -0.70 1.84
N ARG A 52 9.78 -1.57 1.44
CA ARG A 52 8.95 -1.35 0.26
C ARG A 52 7.96 -0.19 0.48
N LEU A 53 7.32 -0.11 1.64
CA LEU A 53 6.44 1.03 1.99
C LEU A 53 7.19 2.36 2.00
N VAL A 54 8.40 2.40 2.56
CA VAL A 54 9.25 3.60 2.53
C VAL A 54 9.61 3.99 1.10
N ARG A 55 9.99 3.03 0.24
CA ARG A 55 10.27 3.28 -1.17
C ARG A 55 9.05 3.84 -1.91
N SER A 56 7.87 3.26 -1.68
CA SER A 56 6.61 3.75 -2.27
C SER A 56 6.28 5.18 -1.85
N LEU A 57 6.46 5.53 -0.57
CA LEU A 57 6.22 6.88 -0.07
C LEU A 57 7.20 7.89 -0.68
N LEU A 58 8.51 7.58 -0.68
CA LEU A 58 9.55 8.47 -1.23
C LEU A 58 9.42 8.67 -2.74
N ALA A 59 8.93 7.65 -3.46
CA ALA A 59 8.67 7.74 -4.90
C ALA A 59 7.32 8.42 -5.23
N GLY A 60 6.49 8.74 -4.23
CA GLY A 60 5.12 9.21 -4.44
C GLY A 60 4.20 8.15 -5.09
N ASN A 61 4.58 6.87 -5.04
CA ASN A 61 3.87 5.77 -5.66
C ASN A 61 3.00 5.05 -4.62
N TYR A 62 2.04 5.77 -4.05
CA TYR A 62 1.10 5.24 -3.07
C TYR A 62 -0.31 5.77 -3.31
N GLN A 63 -1.29 5.03 -2.81
CA GLN A 63 -2.71 5.40 -2.85
C GLN A 63 -3.36 5.18 -1.48
N HIS A 64 -4.64 5.54 -1.40
CA HIS A 64 -5.49 5.37 -0.23
C HIS A 64 -6.62 4.41 -0.56
N GLU A 65 -6.92 3.48 0.35
CA GLU A 65 -8.10 2.63 0.19
C GLU A 65 -9.36 3.48 0.42
N ILE A 66 -10.16 3.67 -0.63
CA ILE A 66 -11.43 4.40 -0.54
C ILE A 66 -12.44 3.50 0.20
N ARG A 67 -12.97 3.97 1.33
CA ARG A 67 -14.00 3.28 2.11
C ARG A 67 -15.21 4.19 2.33
N GLU A 68 -16.41 3.65 2.14
CA GLU A 68 -17.67 4.38 2.35
C GLU A 68 -17.91 4.77 3.82
N VAL A 69 -17.28 4.07 4.78
CA VAL A 69 -17.58 4.24 6.21
C VAL A 69 -16.29 4.21 7.04
N VAL A 70 -15.35 5.14 6.83
CA VAL A 70 -14.46 5.62 7.92
C VAL A 70 -13.84 6.98 7.54
N GLU A 71 -14.57 8.08 7.70
CA GLU A 71 -13.96 9.41 7.67
C GLU A 71 -12.90 9.54 8.79
N GLY A 72 -11.72 10.10 8.47
CA GLY A 72 -10.74 10.54 9.47
C GLY A 72 -9.73 9.51 10.00
N LYS A 73 -9.67 8.26 9.50
CA LYS A 73 -8.65 7.28 9.93
C LYS A 73 -7.41 7.20 9.05
N ASN A 74 -7.31 8.04 8.03
CA ASN A 74 -6.13 8.12 7.18
C ASN A 74 -5.66 9.57 7.07
N LEU A 75 -4.91 10.02 8.08
CA LEU A 75 -4.34 11.36 8.14
C LEU A 75 -3.38 11.65 6.97
N LEU A 76 -2.84 10.60 6.33
CA LEU A 76 -2.07 10.74 5.10
C LEU A 76 -2.95 11.10 3.90
N ASP A 77 -4.20 10.61 3.85
CA ASP A 77 -5.18 10.91 2.79
C ASP A 77 -5.71 12.35 2.93
N THR A 78 -5.96 12.79 4.18
CA THR A 78 -6.42 14.15 4.47
C THR A 78 -5.31 15.20 4.38
N GLY A 79 -4.04 14.77 4.26
CA GLY A 79 -2.87 15.64 4.24
C GLY A 79 -2.47 16.21 5.62
N GLU A 80 -3.14 15.80 6.69
CA GLU A 80 -2.78 16.15 8.07
C GLU A 80 -1.44 15.55 8.50
N VAL A 81 -1.01 14.47 7.85
CA VAL A 81 0.31 13.86 8.00
C VAL A 81 0.96 13.73 6.63
N SER A 82 2.19 14.21 6.51
CA SER A 82 2.95 14.15 5.25
C SER A 82 3.54 12.75 5.00
N PRO A 83 3.88 12.41 3.73
CA PRO A 83 4.60 11.17 3.41
C PRO A 83 5.91 11.01 4.18
N ASP A 84 6.67 12.10 4.34
CA ASP A 84 7.94 12.12 5.07
C ASP A 84 7.75 11.81 6.56
N GLU A 85 6.65 12.27 7.16
CA GLU A 85 6.30 11.90 8.53
C GLU A 85 5.96 10.41 8.65
N VAL A 86 5.23 9.84 7.69
CA VAL A 86 4.96 8.39 7.67
C VAL A 86 6.25 7.60 7.48
N VAL A 87 7.17 8.07 6.64
CA VAL A 87 8.52 7.49 6.50
C VAL A 87 9.25 7.50 7.85
N ALA A 88 9.24 8.62 8.56
CA ALA A 88 9.88 8.74 9.88
C ALA A 88 9.24 7.79 10.92
N LEU A 89 7.92 7.63 10.91
CA LEU A 89 7.20 6.65 11.74
C LEU A 89 7.63 5.22 11.41
N LEU A 90 7.63 4.85 10.14
CA LEU A 90 8.02 3.51 9.68
C LEU A 90 9.48 3.19 10.04
N GLN A 91 10.40 4.14 9.84
CA GLN A 91 11.82 3.97 10.18
C GLN A 91 12.07 3.75 11.68
N ARG A 92 11.26 4.38 12.54
CA ARG A 92 11.29 4.18 14.01
C ARG A 92 10.66 2.86 14.46
N CYS A 93 9.80 2.27 13.64
CA CYS A 93 9.10 1.04 13.99
C CYS A 93 10.09 -0.12 14.18
N ARG A 94 9.81 -0.97 15.18
CA ARG A 94 10.56 -2.19 15.50
C ARG A 94 9.74 -3.43 15.14
N GLY A 95 10.40 -4.58 15.01
CA GLY A 95 9.74 -5.83 14.62
C GLY A 95 8.66 -6.30 15.60
N ASP A 96 8.76 -5.98 16.89
CA ASP A 96 7.74 -6.28 17.91
C ASP A 96 6.55 -5.32 17.90
N GLN A 97 6.59 -4.29 17.05
CA GLN A 97 5.49 -3.35 16.79
C GLN A 97 4.81 -3.64 15.44
N TYR A 98 5.19 -4.72 14.78
CA TYR A 98 4.70 -5.12 13.48
C TYR A 98 3.81 -6.36 13.57
N ASP A 99 2.80 -6.40 12.72
CA ASP A 99 1.89 -7.52 12.55
C ASP A 99 1.49 -7.63 11.08
N CYS A 100 1.11 -8.83 10.66
CA CYS A 100 0.66 -9.09 9.30
C CYS A 100 -0.53 -10.05 9.32
N ALA A 101 -1.60 -9.65 8.64
CA ALA A 101 -2.82 -10.44 8.56
C ALA A 101 -3.43 -10.37 7.15
N PRO A 102 -4.21 -11.38 6.73
CA PRO A 102 -4.95 -11.35 5.47
C PRO A 102 -5.89 -10.15 5.37
N HIS A 103 -6.08 -9.61 4.16
CA HIS A 103 -7.10 -8.60 3.90
C HIS A 103 -8.49 -9.23 4.03
N HIS A 104 -9.44 -8.48 4.62
CA HIS A 104 -10.76 -8.99 4.98
C HIS A 104 -11.60 -9.43 3.77
N ALA A 105 -11.51 -8.70 2.66
CA ALA A 105 -12.25 -9.01 1.43
C ALA A 105 -11.44 -9.89 0.46
N GLU A 106 -10.12 -9.96 0.61
CA GLU A 106 -9.23 -10.68 -0.29
C GLU A 106 -8.11 -11.34 0.52
N PRO A 107 -8.33 -12.54 1.09
CA PRO A 107 -7.39 -13.17 2.02
C PRO A 107 -6.00 -13.43 1.42
N ALA A 108 -5.87 -13.43 0.09
CA ALA A 108 -4.58 -13.54 -0.59
C ALA A 108 -3.69 -12.29 -0.42
N VAL A 109 -4.27 -11.12 -0.07
CA VAL A 109 -3.54 -9.86 0.12
C VAL A 109 -3.01 -9.77 1.57
N PRO A 110 -1.69 -9.77 1.81
CA PRO A 110 -1.14 -9.53 3.13
C PRO A 110 -1.26 -8.05 3.48
N VAL A 111 -1.89 -7.76 4.61
CA VAL A 111 -1.99 -6.42 5.18
C VAL A 111 -0.96 -6.29 6.29
N HIS A 112 -0.13 -5.26 6.17
CA HIS A 112 0.93 -4.93 7.10
C HIS A 112 0.46 -3.87 8.07
N VAL A 113 0.64 -4.12 9.36
CA VAL A 113 0.27 -3.20 10.45
C VAL A 113 1.51 -2.84 11.25
N PHE A 114 1.86 -1.57 11.28
CA PHE A 114 2.96 -1.01 12.06
C PHE A 114 2.39 -0.15 13.18
N ARG A 115 2.95 -0.31 14.39
CA ARG A 115 2.53 0.43 15.59
C ARG A 115 3.70 1.21 16.22
N PRO A 116 4.39 2.10 15.47
CA PRO A 116 5.54 2.83 15.98
C PRO A 116 5.14 3.78 17.10
N VAL A 117 6.11 4.15 17.92
CA VAL A 117 5.93 5.13 18.99
C VAL A 117 6.76 6.37 18.67
N ARG A 118 6.11 7.54 18.67
CA ARG A 118 6.76 8.85 18.51
C ARG A 118 6.37 9.70 19.71
N GLU A 119 7.35 10.23 20.43
CA GLU A 119 7.11 11.14 21.57
C GLU A 119 6.17 10.55 22.64
N GLY A 120 6.25 9.24 22.89
CA GLY A 120 5.39 8.56 23.86
C GLY A 120 3.97 8.26 23.36
N GLU A 121 3.63 8.63 22.14
CA GLU A 121 2.34 8.34 21.51
C GLU A 121 2.47 7.18 20.52
N GLN A 122 1.56 6.20 20.62
CA GLN A 122 1.49 5.09 19.66
C GLN A 122 0.72 5.51 18.41
N TRP A 123 1.28 5.15 17.26
CA TRP A 123 0.67 5.33 15.95
C TRP A 123 0.16 4.01 15.39
N TYR A 124 -0.75 4.10 14.43
CA TYR A 124 -1.27 2.97 13.67
C TYR A 124 -1.11 3.26 12.18
N VAL A 125 -0.27 2.47 11.51
CA VAL A 125 -0.04 2.53 10.07
C VAL A 125 -0.41 1.17 9.48
N LYS A 126 -1.42 1.13 8.62
CA LYS A 126 -1.94 -0.09 8.00
C LYS A 126 -1.95 0.06 6.48
N ALA A 127 -1.28 -0.86 5.78
CA ALA A 127 -1.11 -0.80 4.33
C ALA A 127 -0.94 -2.20 3.73
N TYR A 128 -1.20 -2.34 2.44
CA TYR A 128 -0.76 -3.49 1.65
C TYR A 128 0.11 -3.04 0.49
N LEU A 129 0.98 -3.93 0.04
CA LEU A 129 1.90 -3.68 -1.06
C LEU A 129 1.32 -4.27 -2.34
N LEU A 130 1.43 -3.50 -3.42
CA LEU A 130 1.14 -4.01 -4.75
C LEU A 130 2.36 -4.78 -5.26
N GLY A 131 2.15 -5.59 -6.30
CA GLY A 131 3.26 -6.13 -7.08
C GLY A 131 4.17 -5.01 -7.57
N LYS A 132 5.41 -5.35 -7.87
CA LYS A 132 6.29 -4.42 -8.58
C LYS A 132 5.70 -4.16 -9.96
N ASP A 133 5.78 -2.91 -10.40
CA ASP A 133 5.49 -2.60 -11.80
C ASP A 133 6.57 -3.22 -12.72
N PRO A 134 6.39 -3.22 -14.05
CA PRO A 134 7.37 -3.76 -14.98
C PRO A 134 8.77 -3.11 -14.88
N ASP A 135 8.85 -1.88 -14.36
CA ASP A 135 10.10 -1.14 -14.15
C ASP A 135 10.74 -1.45 -12.78
N GLY A 136 10.13 -2.34 -11.99
CA GLY A 136 10.63 -2.79 -10.69
C GLY A 136 10.29 -1.86 -9.52
N THR A 137 9.41 -0.88 -9.72
CA THR A 137 9.00 0.13 -8.75
C THR A 137 8.03 -0.46 -7.72
N ASP A 138 8.25 -0.12 -6.45
CA ASP A 138 7.34 -0.48 -5.36
C ASP A 138 6.13 0.46 -5.32
N ALA A 139 4.93 -0.11 -5.22
CA ALA A 139 3.70 0.63 -4.98
C ALA A 139 2.97 0.11 -3.73
N ALA A 140 2.27 1.01 -3.05
CA ALA A 140 1.57 0.71 -1.81
C ALA A 140 0.16 1.32 -1.76
N VAL A 141 -0.73 0.70 -0.99
CA VAL A 141 -2.03 1.28 -0.66
C VAL A 141 -2.16 1.38 0.86
N PHE A 142 -2.37 2.60 1.34
CA PHE A 142 -2.57 2.88 2.76
C PHE A 142 -4.05 2.79 3.11
N ILE A 143 -4.37 1.87 4.00
CA ILE A 143 -5.72 1.70 4.57
C ILE A 143 -5.95 2.73 5.66
N SER A 144 -4.93 2.98 6.49
CA SER A 144 -5.07 3.84 7.66
C SER A 144 -3.72 4.33 8.16
N VAL A 145 -3.67 5.60 8.54
CA VAL A 145 -2.53 6.28 9.16
C VAL A 145 -3.10 7.23 10.21
N HIS A 146 -2.99 6.91 11.50
CA HIS A 146 -3.48 7.77 12.57
C HIS A 146 -2.78 7.51 13.90
N LYS A 147 -2.93 8.44 14.83
CA LYS A 147 -2.58 8.23 16.25
C LYS A 147 -3.57 7.24 16.86
N SER A 148 -3.08 6.21 17.55
CA SER A 148 -3.96 5.16 18.11
C SER A 148 -4.76 5.62 19.34
N GLY A 149 -4.47 6.80 19.90
CA GLY A 149 -5.01 7.27 21.17
C GLY A 149 -4.40 6.59 22.41
N TYR A 150 -3.50 5.61 22.22
CA TYR A 150 -2.77 4.95 23.31
C TYR A 150 -1.47 5.66 23.63
N THR A 151 -1.31 6.12 24.87
CA THR A 151 -0.02 6.55 25.41
C THR A 151 0.86 5.33 25.67
N TYR A 152 2.03 5.27 25.06
CA TYR A 152 2.99 4.21 25.28
C TYR A 152 3.68 4.39 26.64
N ARG A 153 3.37 3.50 27.60
CA ARG A 153 3.91 3.57 28.97
C ARG A 153 5.26 2.85 29.18
N GLY A 154 5.94 2.47 28.09
CA GLY A 154 7.16 1.65 28.17
C GLY A 154 6.87 0.20 28.57
N ARG A 155 7.82 -0.71 28.32
CA ARG A 155 7.80 -2.02 28.98
C ARG A 155 8.19 -1.83 30.44
N ARG A 156 7.32 -2.26 31.37
CA ARG A 156 7.80 -2.65 32.70
C ARG A 156 8.74 -3.84 32.47
N ARG A 157 10.02 -3.65 32.79
CA ARG A 157 11.01 -4.72 32.82
C ARG A 157 10.73 -5.65 33.98
#